data_AF-A0AA87ZEG4-F1
#
_entry.id   AF-A0AA87ZEG4-F1
#
_cell.length_a   1.000
_cell.length_b   1.000
_cell.length_c   1.000
_cell.angle_alpha   90.00
_cell.angle_beta   90.00
_cell.angle_gamma   90.00
#
_symmetry.space_group_name_H-M   'P 1'
#
loop_
_entity.id
_entity.type
_entity.pdbx_description
1 polymer ?
#
loop_
_entity_poly.entity_id
_entity_poly.type
_entity_poly.pdbx_seq_one_letter_code
_entity_poly.pdbx_strand_id
1 'polypeptide(L)'
;MADEVKAAEADARAARRSKKDAKTACGVAEEAKRAAEARAQAAEEELRRVEDMAKKAERDREEAETSRLEMEAAKRKAEQELAAARAEHKRYLEVAFPAALANARAKAVEEFLHSEDFEARLVSEYQEGMRDMKAGFISANPSLVDVNWSFVPEESEEPGVEGAAEEGEVTGAAPAPENLVVIDDPDQPDAPAQPEAPDQPATAEQPAIDQPAFPGLDVSISDLFPDQLD
;
A
#
# COMPACT_ATOMS: atom_id res chain seq x y z
N MET A 1 -35.97 84.04 68.39
CA MET A 1 -35.89 82.86 69.29
C MET A 1 -36.63 81.64 68.73
N ALA A 2 -37.96 81.64 68.66
CA ALA A 2 -38.72 80.41 68.32
C ALA A 2 -38.38 79.83 66.93
N ASP A 3 -38.18 80.65 65.91
CA ASP A 3 -37.90 80.17 64.54
C ASP A 3 -36.43 79.81 64.32
N GLU A 4 -35.51 80.40 65.08
CA GLU A 4 -34.09 80.01 65.10
C GLU A 4 -33.92 78.61 65.69
N VAL A 5 -34.67 78.27 66.74
CA VAL A 5 -34.68 76.91 67.33
C VAL A 5 -35.23 75.89 66.33
N LYS A 6 -36.28 76.21 65.56
CA LYS A 6 -36.80 75.34 64.50
C LYS A 6 -35.79 75.14 63.37
N ALA A 7 -35.09 76.19 62.96
CA ALA A 7 -34.05 76.11 61.93
C ALA A 7 -32.88 75.23 62.38
N ALA A 8 -32.39 75.42 63.61
CA ALA A 8 -31.35 74.59 64.21
C ALA A 8 -31.78 73.11 64.36
N GLU A 9 -33.06 72.85 64.67
CA GLU A 9 -33.57 71.47 64.73
C GLU A 9 -33.68 70.84 63.33
N ALA A 10 -34.10 71.58 62.32
CA ALA A 10 -34.16 71.12 60.93
C ALA A 10 -32.75 70.76 60.41
N ASP A 11 -31.75 71.61 60.67
CA ASP A 11 -30.35 71.36 60.31
C ASP A 11 -29.76 70.16 61.08
N ALA A 12 -30.01 70.05 62.39
CA ALA A 12 -29.60 68.88 63.18
C ALA A 12 -30.25 67.57 62.66
N ARG A 13 -31.49 67.61 62.18
CA ARG A 13 -32.16 66.48 61.52
C ARG A 13 -31.53 66.17 60.16
N ALA A 14 -31.14 67.18 59.37
CA ALA A 14 -30.44 67.01 58.10
C ALA A 14 -29.05 66.40 58.29
N ALA A 15 -28.24 66.92 59.23
CA ALA A 15 -26.93 66.39 59.58
C ALA A 15 -26.99 64.92 60.06
N ARG A 16 -28.03 64.55 60.84
CA ARG A 16 -28.27 63.15 61.25
C ARG A 16 -28.60 62.23 60.08
N ARG A 17 -29.37 62.69 59.08
CA ARG A 17 -29.65 61.94 57.85
C ARG A 17 -28.38 61.78 57.02
N SER A 18 -27.69 62.88 56.71
CA SER A 18 -26.41 62.89 55.98
C SER A 18 -25.38 61.94 56.61
N LYS A 19 -25.24 61.92 57.95
CA LYS A 19 -24.35 60.97 58.64
C LYS A 19 -24.78 59.51 58.50
N LYS A 20 -26.08 59.22 58.43
CA LYS A 20 -26.61 57.87 58.16
C LYS A 20 -26.29 57.47 56.72
N ASP A 21 -26.54 58.37 55.77
CA ASP A 21 -26.34 58.14 54.33
C ASP A 21 -24.85 57.92 54.01
N ALA A 22 -23.96 58.72 54.62
CA ALA A 22 -22.51 58.53 54.55
C ALA A 22 -22.06 57.20 55.15
N LYS A 23 -22.67 56.74 56.26
CA LYS A 23 -22.37 55.42 56.84
C LYS A 23 -22.80 54.29 55.90
N THR A 24 -23.96 54.40 55.25
CA THR A 24 -24.41 53.40 54.26
C THR A 24 -23.52 53.40 53.02
N ALA A 25 -23.12 54.57 52.51
CA ALA A 25 -22.20 54.67 51.37
C ALA A 25 -20.82 54.06 51.70
N CYS A 26 -20.30 54.29 52.91
CA CYS A 26 -19.07 53.67 53.39
C CYS A 26 -19.17 52.14 53.44
N GLY A 27 -20.30 51.60 53.94
CA GLY A 27 -20.55 50.15 53.95
C GLY A 27 -20.58 49.54 52.54
N VAL A 28 -21.29 50.19 51.61
CA VAL A 28 -21.34 49.77 50.19
C VAL A 28 -19.95 49.84 49.53
N ALA A 29 -19.15 50.87 49.84
CA ALA A 29 -17.79 50.98 49.31
C ALA A 29 -16.85 49.89 49.86
N GLU A 30 -16.96 49.52 51.15
CA GLU A 30 -16.21 48.38 51.70
C GLU A 30 -16.64 47.05 51.08
N GLU A 31 -17.95 46.83 50.88
CA GLU A 31 -18.47 45.62 50.25
C GLU A 31 -18.03 45.52 48.78
N ALA A 32 -18.11 46.62 48.03
CA ALA A 32 -17.59 46.71 46.66
C ALA A 32 -16.07 46.46 46.60
N LYS A 33 -15.30 46.96 47.58
CA LYS A 33 -13.87 46.67 47.70
C LYS A 33 -13.62 45.18 47.93
N ARG A 34 -14.28 44.54 48.89
CA ARG A 34 -14.15 43.09 49.14
C ARG A 34 -14.53 42.26 47.90
N ALA A 35 -15.57 42.67 47.18
CA ALA A 35 -15.99 42.03 45.94
C ALA A 35 -14.96 42.21 44.80
N ALA A 36 -14.28 43.36 44.73
CA ALA A 36 -13.19 43.59 43.79
C ALA A 36 -11.94 42.76 44.13
N GLU A 37 -11.56 42.69 45.40
CA GLU A 37 -10.44 41.86 45.89
C GLU A 37 -10.69 40.37 45.63
N ALA A 38 -11.90 39.87 45.91
CA ALA A 38 -12.28 38.48 45.61
C ALA A 38 -12.26 38.17 44.10
N ARG A 39 -12.66 39.12 43.25
CA ARG A 39 -12.58 38.98 41.78
C ARG A 39 -11.14 38.99 41.28
N ALA A 40 -10.27 39.81 41.87
CA ALA A 40 -8.85 39.82 41.53
C ALA A 40 -8.18 38.48 41.88
N GLN A 41 -8.45 37.94 43.08
CA GLN A 41 -7.95 36.61 43.48
C GLN A 41 -8.46 35.50 42.56
N ALA A 42 -9.75 35.51 42.18
CA ALA A 42 -10.29 34.55 41.22
C ALA A 42 -9.61 34.67 39.83
N ALA A 43 -9.31 35.89 39.37
CA ALA A 43 -8.59 36.10 38.11
C ALA A 43 -7.13 35.65 38.18
N GLU A 44 -6.44 35.83 39.31
CA GLU A 44 -5.08 35.32 39.54
C GLU A 44 -5.05 33.78 39.58
N GLU A 45 -6.04 33.13 40.19
CA GLU A 45 -6.18 31.67 40.15
C GLU A 45 -6.43 31.14 38.74
N GLU A 46 -7.30 31.80 37.96
CA GLU A 46 -7.54 31.43 36.56
C GLU A 46 -6.30 31.64 35.68
N LEU A 47 -5.58 32.75 35.84
CA LEU A 47 -4.30 32.97 35.14
C LEU A 47 -3.30 31.86 35.44
N ARG A 48 -3.18 31.44 36.72
CA ARG A 48 -2.32 30.32 37.11
C ARG A 48 -2.76 29.00 36.47
N ARG A 49 -4.06 28.72 36.39
CA ARG A 49 -4.60 27.54 35.69
C ARG A 49 -4.24 27.57 34.20
N VAL A 50 -4.38 28.73 33.55
CA VAL A 50 -4.01 28.93 32.14
C VAL A 50 -2.51 28.76 31.92
N GLU A 51 -1.66 29.28 32.81
CA GLU A 51 -0.21 29.05 32.74
C GLU A 51 0.18 27.57 32.90
N ASP A 52 -0.43 26.85 33.85
CA ASP A 52 -0.15 25.43 34.06
C ASP A 52 -0.65 24.58 32.88
N MET A 53 -1.78 24.94 32.26
CA MET A 53 -2.24 24.35 30.99
C MET A 53 -1.29 24.68 29.82
N ALA A 54 -0.78 25.90 29.72
CA ALA A 54 0.16 26.31 28.68
C ALA A 54 1.50 25.55 28.80
N LYS A 55 2.06 25.46 30.02
CA LYS A 55 3.27 24.66 30.30
C LYS A 55 3.05 23.17 30.04
N LYS A 56 1.82 22.66 30.16
CA LYS A 56 1.51 21.29 29.76
C LYS A 56 1.48 21.16 28.24
N ALA A 57 0.74 22.02 27.54
CA ALA A 57 0.65 22.01 26.08
C ALA A 57 2.01 22.22 25.39
N GLU A 58 2.94 22.96 26.02
CA GLU A 58 4.33 23.10 25.57
C GLU A 58 5.09 21.77 25.65
N ARG A 59 5.01 21.03 26.77
CA ARG A 59 5.61 19.69 26.89
C ARG A 59 4.97 18.68 25.95
N ASP A 60 3.63 18.64 25.90
CA ASP A 60 2.87 17.76 25.00
C ASP A 60 3.28 18.02 23.53
N ARG A 61 3.62 19.27 23.18
CA ARG A 61 4.17 19.65 21.87
C ARG A 61 5.63 19.22 21.67
N GLU A 62 6.51 19.42 22.65
CA GLU A 62 7.91 18.97 22.59
C GLU A 62 7.97 17.44 22.40
N GLU A 63 7.16 16.68 23.13
CA GLU A 63 7.02 15.23 22.99
C GLU A 63 6.46 14.81 21.60
N ALA A 64 5.52 15.59 21.05
CA ALA A 64 5.04 15.36 19.68
C ALA A 64 6.11 15.69 18.61
N GLU A 65 6.92 16.72 18.82
CA GLU A 65 8.01 17.08 17.90
C GLU A 65 9.16 16.06 17.94
N THR A 66 9.55 15.54 19.12
CA THR A 66 10.54 14.45 19.22
C THR A 66 10.02 13.16 18.57
N SER A 67 8.78 12.75 18.87
CA SER A 67 8.17 11.57 18.24
C SER A 67 8.07 11.71 16.71
N ARG A 68 7.77 12.91 16.19
CA ARG A 68 7.77 13.17 14.74
C ARG A 68 9.16 13.00 14.12
N LEU A 69 10.21 13.51 14.79
CA LEU A 69 11.60 13.37 14.34
C LEU A 69 12.08 11.91 14.35
N GLU A 70 11.70 11.14 15.36
CA GLU A 70 11.97 9.69 15.41
C GLU A 70 11.28 8.93 14.27
N MET A 71 10.00 9.23 14.01
CA MET A 71 9.24 8.65 12.90
C MET A 71 9.82 9.05 11.53
N GLU A 72 10.31 10.28 11.37
CA GLU A 72 10.97 10.75 10.14
C GLU A 72 12.32 10.04 9.93
N ALA A 73 13.11 9.86 11.00
CA ALA A 73 14.35 9.09 10.96
C ALA A 73 14.12 7.61 10.64
N ALA A 74 13.10 6.99 11.25
CA ALA A 74 12.69 5.61 10.98
C ALA A 74 12.21 5.44 9.53
N LYS A 75 11.39 6.37 9.03
CA LYS A 75 10.96 6.42 7.62
C LYS A 75 12.16 6.50 6.67
N ARG A 76 13.08 7.43 6.90
CA ARG A 76 14.29 7.59 6.08
C ARG A 76 15.16 6.33 6.07
N LYS A 77 15.28 5.64 7.20
CA LYS A 77 15.97 4.35 7.29
C LYS A 77 15.26 3.27 6.47
N ALA A 78 13.94 3.14 6.61
CA ALA A 78 13.16 2.17 5.84
C ALA A 78 13.22 2.45 4.32
N GLU A 79 13.21 3.72 3.90
CA GLU A 79 13.40 4.13 2.51
C GLU A 79 14.80 3.74 1.97
N GLN A 80 15.85 3.88 2.78
CA GLN A 80 17.20 3.46 2.42
C GLN A 80 17.34 1.93 2.30
N GLU A 81 16.77 1.17 3.25
CA GLU A 81 16.75 -0.29 3.21
C GLU A 81 15.96 -0.81 2.01
N LEU A 82 14.81 -0.21 1.72
CA LEU A 82 13.98 -0.54 0.56
C LEU A 82 14.63 -0.14 -0.77
N ALA A 83 15.37 0.97 -0.82
CA ALA A 83 16.17 1.35 -2.00
C ALA A 83 17.33 0.37 -2.23
N ALA A 84 18.02 -0.07 -1.17
CA ALA A 84 19.06 -1.09 -1.24
C ALA A 84 18.51 -2.43 -1.74
N ALA A 85 17.40 -2.91 -1.15
CA ALA A 85 16.73 -4.14 -1.58
C ALA A 85 16.26 -4.07 -3.05
N ARG A 86 15.73 -2.93 -3.49
CA ARG A 86 15.38 -2.71 -4.91
C ARG A 86 16.59 -2.74 -5.83
N ALA A 87 17.73 -2.15 -5.42
CA ALA A 87 18.96 -2.16 -6.19
C ALA A 87 19.56 -3.57 -6.29
N GLU A 88 19.51 -4.35 -5.20
CA GLU A 88 19.94 -5.75 -5.19
C GLU A 88 19.03 -6.64 -6.04
N HIS A 89 17.71 -6.51 -5.91
CA HIS A 89 16.75 -7.23 -6.74
C HIS A 89 16.91 -6.90 -8.23
N LYS A 90 17.12 -5.62 -8.57
CA LYS A 90 17.45 -5.20 -9.95
C LYS A 90 18.73 -5.88 -10.45
N ARG A 91 19.81 -5.86 -9.65
CA ARG A 91 21.08 -6.53 -9.98
C ARG A 91 20.91 -8.04 -10.15
N TYR A 92 20.05 -8.68 -9.34
CA TYR A 92 19.70 -10.08 -9.50
C TYR A 92 19.02 -10.33 -10.85
N LEU A 93 18.00 -9.54 -11.20
CA LEU A 93 17.30 -9.66 -12.49
C LEU A 93 18.18 -9.36 -13.72
N GLU A 94 19.14 -8.44 -13.62
CA GLU A 94 20.02 -8.06 -14.73
C GLU A 94 21.19 -9.03 -14.94
N VAL A 95 21.72 -9.64 -13.87
CA VAL A 95 22.98 -10.43 -13.94
C VAL A 95 22.77 -11.90 -13.56
N ALA A 96 22.14 -12.17 -12.42
CA ALA A 96 22.04 -13.52 -11.88
C ALA A 96 20.92 -14.32 -12.56
N PHE A 97 19.77 -13.71 -12.80
CA PHE A 97 18.60 -14.36 -13.39
C PHE A 97 18.84 -14.84 -14.83
N PRO A 98 19.44 -14.05 -15.76
CA PRO A 98 19.69 -14.53 -17.12
C PRO A 98 20.71 -15.68 -17.15
N ALA A 99 21.74 -15.62 -16.28
CA ALA A 99 22.73 -16.69 -16.13
C ALA A 99 22.10 -17.97 -15.52
N ALA A 100 21.25 -17.84 -14.51
CA ALA A 100 20.51 -18.96 -13.93
C ALA A 100 19.55 -19.59 -14.93
N LEU A 101 18.82 -18.79 -15.71
CA LEU A 101 17.93 -19.25 -16.78
C LEU A 101 18.71 -19.95 -17.90
N ALA A 102 19.86 -19.42 -18.29
CA ALA A 102 20.74 -20.05 -19.29
C ALA A 102 21.27 -21.40 -18.80
N ASN A 103 21.74 -21.50 -17.55
CA ASN A 103 22.18 -22.77 -16.96
C ASN A 103 21.03 -23.78 -16.81
N ALA A 104 19.84 -23.34 -16.40
CA ALA A 104 18.66 -24.20 -16.32
C ALA A 104 18.25 -24.75 -17.69
N ARG A 105 18.28 -23.90 -18.74
CA ARG A 105 18.04 -24.33 -20.13
C ARG A 105 19.11 -25.27 -20.64
N ALA A 106 20.39 -24.98 -20.40
CA ALA A 106 21.50 -25.84 -20.81
C ALA A 106 21.38 -27.23 -20.17
N LYS A 107 21.08 -27.29 -18.87
CA LYS A 107 20.85 -28.56 -18.16
C LYS A 107 19.64 -29.32 -18.71
N ALA A 108 18.52 -28.64 -18.98
CA ALA A 108 17.34 -29.28 -19.57
C ALA A 108 17.62 -29.81 -21.01
N VAL A 109 18.47 -29.12 -21.77
CA VAL A 109 18.92 -29.60 -23.09
C VAL A 109 19.87 -30.79 -22.96
N GLU A 110 20.82 -30.80 -22.02
CA GLU A 110 21.64 -31.98 -21.74
C GLU A 110 20.77 -33.18 -21.32
N GLU A 111 19.80 -32.98 -20.43
CA GLU A 111 18.88 -34.01 -19.95
C GLU A 111 17.99 -34.56 -21.08
N PHE A 112 17.58 -33.72 -22.03
CA PHE A 112 16.88 -34.14 -23.25
C PHE A 112 17.78 -34.88 -24.24
N LEU A 113 19.01 -34.41 -24.47
CA LEU A 113 19.96 -35.03 -25.41
C LEU A 113 20.44 -36.41 -24.95
N HIS A 114 20.50 -36.65 -23.64
CA HIS A 114 20.79 -37.95 -23.03
C HIS A 114 19.52 -38.70 -22.59
N SER A 115 18.35 -38.32 -23.11
CA SER A 115 17.13 -39.10 -22.91
C SER A 115 17.15 -40.34 -23.81
N GLU A 116 16.78 -41.49 -23.25
CA GLU A 116 16.75 -42.77 -23.98
C GLU A 116 15.86 -42.68 -25.23
N ASP A 117 14.76 -41.91 -25.15
CA ASP A 117 13.84 -41.63 -26.26
C ASP A 117 14.52 -40.85 -27.41
N PHE A 118 15.38 -39.88 -27.10
CA PHE A 118 16.10 -39.10 -28.12
C PHE A 118 17.22 -39.94 -28.76
N GLU A 119 18.00 -40.67 -27.96
CA GLU A 119 19.04 -41.56 -28.48
C GLU A 119 18.44 -42.66 -29.37
N ALA A 120 17.36 -43.33 -28.93
CA ALA A 120 16.66 -44.33 -29.72
C ALA A 120 16.13 -43.78 -31.05
N ARG A 121 15.52 -42.58 -31.02
CA ARG A 121 15.01 -41.91 -32.22
C ARG A 121 16.12 -41.54 -33.19
N LEU A 122 17.25 -41.02 -32.70
CA LEU A 122 18.39 -40.60 -33.52
C LEU A 122 19.12 -41.81 -34.14
N VAL A 123 19.21 -42.93 -33.42
CA VAL A 123 19.69 -44.22 -33.97
C VAL A 123 18.75 -44.73 -35.05
N SER A 124 17.43 -44.67 -34.84
CA SER A 124 16.43 -45.09 -35.83
C SER A 124 16.53 -44.27 -37.13
N GLU A 125 16.52 -42.94 -37.01
CA GLU A 125 16.56 -42.01 -38.15
C GLU A 125 17.90 -42.13 -38.93
N TYR A 126 19.01 -42.39 -38.25
CA TYR A 126 20.30 -42.72 -38.87
C TYR A 126 20.28 -44.06 -39.62
N GLN A 127 19.67 -45.11 -39.04
CA GLN A 127 19.53 -46.41 -39.70
C GLN A 127 18.58 -46.35 -40.90
N GLU A 128 17.50 -45.59 -40.82
CA GLU A 128 16.57 -45.34 -41.92
C GLU A 128 17.27 -44.60 -43.08
N GLY A 129 18.00 -43.50 -42.78
CA GLY A 129 18.79 -42.79 -43.78
C GLY A 129 19.89 -43.65 -44.42
N MET A 130 20.51 -44.56 -43.66
CA MET A 130 21.46 -45.53 -44.20
C MET A 130 20.78 -46.62 -45.05
N ARG A 131 19.57 -47.06 -44.70
CA ARG A 131 18.74 -47.97 -45.51
C ARG A 131 18.36 -47.33 -46.84
N ASP A 132 17.88 -46.09 -46.84
CA ASP A 132 17.53 -45.35 -48.05
C ASP A 132 18.75 -45.09 -48.94
N MET A 133 19.90 -44.75 -48.36
CA MET A 133 21.13 -44.58 -49.12
C MET A 133 21.60 -45.90 -49.75
N LYS A 134 21.52 -47.02 -49.01
CA LYS A 134 21.80 -48.37 -49.50
C LYS A 134 20.83 -48.75 -50.64
N ALA A 135 19.53 -48.51 -50.46
CA ALA A 135 18.49 -48.79 -51.45
C ALA A 135 18.69 -47.96 -52.73
N GLY A 136 18.98 -46.66 -52.62
CA GLY A 136 19.30 -45.79 -53.75
C GLY A 136 20.58 -46.21 -54.48
N PHE A 137 21.62 -46.63 -53.74
CA PHE A 137 22.87 -47.10 -54.33
C PHE A 137 22.73 -48.44 -55.07
N ILE A 138 21.94 -49.37 -54.51
CA ILE A 138 21.58 -50.65 -55.14
C ILE A 138 20.66 -50.43 -56.35
N SER A 139 19.70 -49.50 -56.26
CA SER A 139 18.82 -49.11 -57.37
C SER A 139 19.62 -48.53 -58.55
N ALA A 140 20.63 -47.72 -58.26
CA ALA A 140 21.55 -47.19 -59.27
C ALA A 140 22.53 -48.25 -59.84
N ASN A 141 22.81 -49.33 -59.09
CA ASN A 141 23.78 -50.37 -59.46
C ASN A 141 23.25 -51.78 -59.11
N PRO A 142 22.31 -52.34 -59.89
CA PRO A 142 21.57 -53.55 -59.54
C PRO A 142 22.43 -54.83 -59.46
N SER A 143 23.67 -54.81 -59.94
CA SER A 143 24.63 -55.92 -59.76
C SER A 143 25.25 -55.99 -58.35
N LEU A 144 24.94 -55.04 -57.46
CA LEU A 144 25.49 -54.98 -56.10
C LEU A 144 24.52 -55.49 -55.02
N VAL A 145 23.39 -56.08 -55.42
CA VAL A 145 22.42 -56.73 -54.51
C VAL A 145 23.09 -57.87 -53.72
N ASP A 146 23.91 -58.68 -54.40
CA ASP A 146 24.56 -59.87 -53.81
C ASP A 146 25.89 -59.56 -53.08
N VAL A 147 26.26 -58.28 -52.95
CA VAL A 147 27.44 -57.89 -52.16
C VAL A 147 27.12 -58.00 -50.68
N ASN A 148 28.05 -58.54 -49.89
CA ASN A 148 27.85 -58.66 -48.44
C ASN A 148 27.90 -57.27 -47.77
N TRP A 149 26.73 -56.67 -47.56
CA TRP A 149 26.55 -55.36 -46.93
C TRP A 149 26.51 -55.42 -45.38
N SER A 150 26.97 -56.50 -44.75
CA SER A 150 26.92 -56.71 -43.28
C SER A 150 27.68 -55.70 -42.41
N PHE A 151 28.29 -54.67 -43.00
CA PHE A 151 28.85 -53.51 -42.31
C PHE A 151 27.79 -52.40 -42.09
N VAL A 152 26.66 -52.46 -42.80
CA VAL A 152 25.44 -51.69 -42.50
C VAL A 152 24.60 -52.58 -41.57
N PRO A 153 24.23 -52.13 -40.35
CA PRO A 153 23.35 -52.90 -39.48
C PRO A 153 21.99 -53.12 -40.14
N GLU A 154 21.55 -54.36 -40.21
CA GLU A 154 20.14 -54.72 -40.44
C GLU A 154 19.54 -55.16 -39.10
N GLU A 155 18.23 -54.92 -38.96
CA GLU A 155 17.51 -55.03 -37.68
C GLU A 155 17.67 -56.41 -37.03
N SER A 156 17.98 -56.43 -35.73
CA SER A 156 17.74 -57.61 -34.90
C SER A 156 16.25 -57.71 -34.60
N GLU A 157 15.64 -58.84 -34.97
CA GLU A 157 14.21 -59.13 -34.83
C GLU A 157 13.66 -58.81 -33.43
N GLU A 158 12.46 -58.21 -33.38
CA GLU A 158 11.68 -58.09 -32.14
C GLU A 158 11.30 -59.49 -31.60
N PRO A 159 11.50 -59.77 -30.30
CA PRO A 159 10.90 -60.94 -29.67
C PRO A 159 9.44 -60.64 -29.29
N GLY A 160 8.50 -61.09 -30.12
CA GLY A 160 7.08 -61.02 -29.78
C GLY A 160 6.74 -61.86 -28.54
N VAL A 161 5.94 -61.28 -27.63
CA VAL A 161 5.28 -62.01 -26.53
C VAL A 161 3.81 -61.62 -26.50
N GLU A 162 2.93 -62.60 -26.74
CA GLU A 162 1.48 -62.45 -26.60
C GLU A 162 1.07 -62.25 -25.14
N GLY A 163 0.16 -61.31 -24.87
CA GLY A 163 -0.44 -61.09 -23.56
C GLY A 163 -1.68 -60.22 -23.65
N ALA A 164 -2.86 -60.82 -23.55
CA ALA A 164 -4.14 -60.15 -23.78
C ALA A 164 -4.70 -59.46 -22.52
N ALA A 165 -5.29 -58.26 -22.68
CA ALA A 165 -6.66 -57.92 -22.23
C ALA A 165 -6.94 -56.39 -22.26
N GLU A 166 -8.12 -56.07 -22.80
CA GLU A 166 -9.01 -54.89 -22.71
C GLU A 166 -9.01 -54.12 -21.35
N GLU A 167 -9.48 -52.87 -21.21
CA GLU A 167 -10.05 -51.82 -22.10
C GLU A 167 -10.04 -50.45 -21.36
N GLY A 168 -10.37 -49.34 -22.05
CA GLY A 168 -10.65 -48.01 -21.43
C GLY A 168 -9.82 -46.87 -22.04
N GLU A 169 -10.16 -46.32 -23.20
CA GLU A 169 -11.23 -45.34 -23.47
C GLU A 169 -10.82 -43.85 -23.27
N VAL A 170 -10.55 -43.17 -24.40
CA VAL A 170 -10.98 -41.79 -24.78
C VAL A 170 -10.72 -40.64 -23.76
N THR A 171 -9.94 -39.59 -24.02
CA THR A 171 -9.96 -38.54 -25.09
C THR A 171 -8.65 -37.72 -24.93
N GLY A 172 -8.13 -36.88 -25.83
CA GLY A 172 -8.62 -36.24 -27.05
C GLY A 172 -7.85 -34.91 -27.27
N ALA A 173 -7.75 -34.45 -28.53
CA ALA A 173 -7.41 -33.09 -28.98
C ALA A 173 -6.03 -32.45 -28.64
N ALA A 174 -5.16 -32.39 -29.65
CA ALA A 174 -4.44 -31.16 -30.04
C ALA A 174 -5.39 -30.25 -30.87
N PRO A 175 -5.02 -29.06 -31.43
CA PRO A 175 -3.77 -28.26 -31.37
C PRO A 175 -4.07 -26.85 -30.74
N ALA A 176 -3.48 -25.68 -31.05
CA ALA A 176 -2.44 -25.17 -31.97
C ALA A 176 -1.80 -23.87 -31.41
N PRO A 177 -0.64 -23.39 -31.93
CA PRO A 177 -0.08 -22.08 -31.60
C PRO A 177 -0.48 -20.99 -32.62
N GLU A 178 -0.87 -19.80 -32.14
CA GLU A 178 -0.99 -18.60 -32.98
C GLU A 178 -0.06 -17.49 -32.53
N ASN A 179 0.64 -16.88 -33.49
CA ASN A 179 1.42 -15.68 -33.31
C ASN A 179 0.49 -14.45 -33.35
N LEU A 180 0.77 -13.42 -32.56
CA LEU A 180 1.06 -12.10 -33.15
C LEU A 180 1.83 -11.19 -32.20
N VAL A 181 2.85 -10.52 -32.74
CA VAL A 181 3.56 -9.43 -32.09
C VAL A 181 2.82 -8.12 -32.41
N VAL A 182 2.58 -7.28 -31.40
CA VAL A 182 2.29 -5.86 -31.60
C VAL A 182 3.43 -5.06 -30.97
N ILE A 183 4.20 -4.41 -31.83
CA ILE A 183 5.12 -3.32 -31.49
C ILE A 183 4.29 -2.04 -31.62
N ASP A 184 4.41 -1.13 -30.66
CA ASP A 184 3.92 0.24 -30.79
C ASP A 184 5.10 1.21 -30.58
N ASP A 185 5.07 2.33 -31.31
CA ASP A 185 6.28 3.02 -31.80
C ASP A 185 6.74 4.17 -30.85
N PRO A 186 8.05 4.46 -30.71
CA PRO A 186 8.54 5.49 -29.80
C PRO A 186 8.92 6.79 -30.51
N ASP A 187 7.95 7.66 -30.84
CA ASP A 187 8.26 9.03 -31.34
C ASP A 187 7.11 10.06 -31.17
N GLN A 188 7.18 10.94 -30.16
CA GLN A 188 6.57 12.27 -30.21
C GLN A 188 7.15 13.27 -29.18
N PRO A 189 7.68 14.45 -29.59
CA PRO A 189 8.35 15.40 -28.69
C PRO A 189 7.54 16.66 -28.26
N ASP A 190 7.77 17.07 -27.01
CA ASP A 190 7.71 18.40 -26.34
C ASP A 190 6.69 19.53 -26.68
N ALA A 191 5.90 19.86 -25.63
CA ALA A 191 5.60 21.23 -25.11
C ALA A 191 4.70 22.21 -25.93
N PRO A 192 4.22 23.38 -25.40
CA PRO A 192 4.39 24.02 -24.07
C PRO A 192 3.06 24.43 -23.35
N ALA A 193 3.07 25.45 -22.46
CA ALA A 193 2.07 25.66 -21.38
C ALA A 193 1.34 27.04 -21.32
N GLN A 194 0.35 27.13 -20.40
CA GLN A 194 -0.32 28.34 -19.79
C GLN A 194 -1.38 29.12 -20.63
N PRO A 195 -2.21 30.08 -20.08
CA PRO A 195 -2.49 30.49 -18.67
C PRO A 195 -4.00 30.69 -18.25
N GLU A 196 -4.25 30.97 -16.95
CA GLU A 196 -5.28 31.82 -16.25
C GLU A 196 -6.77 31.93 -16.75
N ALA A 197 -7.80 31.51 -15.97
CA ALA A 197 -8.59 32.25 -14.92
C ALA A 197 -9.92 32.89 -15.47
N PRO A 198 -10.89 33.46 -14.68
CA PRO A 198 -11.32 33.27 -13.28
C PRO A 198 -12.87 33.08 -13.06
N ASP A 199 -13.28 32.96 -11.78
CA ASP A 199 -14.52 33.49 -11.14
C ASP A 199 -15.94 32.83 -11.20
N GLN A 200 -16.67 33.07 -10.08
CA GLN A 200 -18.14 33.16 -9.88
C GLN A 200 -19.03 31.94 -9.44
N PRO A 201 -20.18 32.14 -8.73
CA PRO A 201 -20.27 31.64 -7.34
C PRO A 201 -21.64 31.04 -6.87
N ALA A 202 -21.73 30.80 -5.54
CA ALA A 202 -22.89 30.94 -4.63
C ALA A 202 -23.76 29.72 -4.24
N THR A 203 -24.18 29.75 -2.94
CA THR A 203 -25.31 29.04 -2.28
C THR A 203 -25.27 27.50 -2.22
N ALA A 204 -25.47 26.83 -1.08
CA ALA A 204 -26.54 27.04 -0.09
C ALA A 204 -26.21 26.53 1.34
N GLU A 205 -26.97 27.01 2.33
CA GLU A 205 -27.01 26.47 3.70
C GLU A 205 -27.73 25.12 3.77
N GLN A 206 -27.35 24.22 4.70
CA GLN A 206 -28.22 23.66 5.77
C GLN A 206 -27.48 22.63 6.66
N PRO A 207 -28.02 22.23 7.84
CA PRO A 207 -27.24 22.30 9.09
C PRO A 207 -26.65 20.97 9.58
N ALA A 208 -25.75 21.09 10.56
CA ALA A 208 -25.24 19.97 11.34
C ALA A 208 -26.36 19.30 12.16
N ILE A 209 -26.44 17.97 12.07
CA ILE A 209 -27.18 17.13 13.01
C ILE A 209 -26.14 16.32 13.79
N ASP A 210 -26.08 16.58 15.09
CA ASP A 210 -25.20 15.93 16.06
C ASP A 210 -25.99 14.85 16.81
N GLN A 211 -25.52 13.58 16.76
CA GLN A 211 -25.98 12.48 17.63
C GLN A 211 -25.14 11.20 17.43
N PRO A 212 -25.11 10.25 18.40
CA PRO A 212 -24.09 10.32 19.43
C PRO A 212 -23.23 9.04 19.52
N ALA A 213 -22.03 9.17 20.07
CA ALA A 213 -21.21 8.01 20.43
C ALA A 213 -21.78 7.30 21.68
N PHE A 214 -22.33 6.09 21.51
CA PHE A 214 -22.54 5.15 22.61
C PHE A 214 -21.33 4.19 22.72
N PRO A 215 -20.72 4.04 23.91
CA PRO A 215 -19.53 3.22 24.06
C PRO A 215 -19.87 1.75 24.35
N GLY A 216 -19.35 0.85 23.50
CA GLY A 216 -19.22 -0.59 23.78
C GLY A 216 -20.12 -1.50 22.95
N LEU A 217 -19.46 -2.37 22.15
CA LEU A 217 -20.02 -3.46 21.34
C LEU A 217 -20.91 -2.97 20.16
N ASP A 218 -20.98 -3.64 19.02
CA ASP A 218 -20.32 -4.88 18.59
C ASP A 218 -19.97 -4.78 17.10
N VAL A 219 -18.90 -5.44 16.65
CA VAL A 219 -18.63 -5.58 15.21
C VAL A 219 -19.60 -6.60 14.64
N SER A 220 -20.56 -6.16 13.83
CA SER A 220 -21.34 -7.09 13.03
C SER A 220 -20.49 -7.53 11.83
N ILE A 221 -20.14 -8.81 11.78
CA ILE A 221 -19.19 -9.41 10.84
C ILE A 221 -19.61 -9.26 9.37
N SER A 222 -20.88 -8.91 9.12
CA SER A 222 -21.48 -8.71 7.79
C SER A 222 -20.86 -7.60 6.93
N ASP A 223 -20.12 -6.64 7.50
CA ASP A 223 -19.43 -5.59 6.72
C ASP A 223 -17.99 -5.97 6.31
N LEU A 224 -17.43 -7.10 6.76
CA LEU A 224 -16.05 -7.49 6.40
C LEU A 224 -15.91 -8.29 5.10
N PHE A 225 -16.98 -8.94 4.62
CA PHE A 225 -16.96 -9.76 3.39
C PHE A 225 -18.31 -9.76 2.65
N PRO A 226 -18.62 -8.73 1.83
CA PRO A 226 -19.90 -8.66 1.12
C PRO A 226 -20.02 -9.59 -0.10
N ASP A 227 -18.92 -10.04 -0.71
CA ASP A 227 -18.91 -10.70 -2.03
C ASP A 227 -18.66 -12.23 -2.01
N GLN A 228 -19.00 -12.94 -0.93
CA GLN A 228 -19.07 -14.41 -0.93
C GLN A 228 -20.29 -14.94 -0.17
N LEU A 229 -21.43 -15.03 -0.88
CA LEU A 229 -22.44 -16.10 -0.80
C LEU A 229 -23.57 -15.86 -1.81
N ASP A 230 -23.54 -16.64 -2.90
CA ASP A 230 -24.56 -16.88 -3.96
C ASP A 230 -25.37 -15.71 -4.57
#